data_AF-U2MTK0-F1
#
_entry.id   AF-U2MTK0-F1
#
_cell.length_a   1.000
_cell.length_b   1.000
_cell.length_c   1.000
_cell.angle_alpha   90.00
_cell.angle_beta   90.00
_cell.angle_gamma   90.00
#
_symmetry.space_group_name_H-M   'P 1'
#
loop_
_entity.id
_entity.type
_entity.pdbx_description
1 polymer ?
#
loop_
_entity_poly.entity_id
_entity_poly.type
_entity_poly.pdbx_seq_one_letter_code
_entity_poly.pdbx_strand_id
1 'polypeptide(L)'
;MAIKTMTFEEIKKLPPLMKERIKEIDDFKNTDFSDCPELTDAQLKRLKSAYDIHPEWFDDTKTTVQITIDNDILAALKAESTEYQSRINAILRKAVLE
;
A
#
# COMPACT_ATOMS: atom_id res chain seq x y z
N MET A 1 22.47 17.48 -12.39
CA MET A 1 22.85 16.09 -12.04
C MET A 1 21.84 15.17 -12.68
N ALA A 2 22.27 14.19 -13.47
CA ALA A 2 21.37 13.17 -14.02
C ALA A 2 21.30 12.00 -13.03
N ILE A 3 20.11 11.71 -12.49
CA ILE A 3 19.90 10.51 -11.70
C ILE A 3 19.98 9.32 -12.65
N LYS A 4 20.89 8.38 -12.39
CA LYS A 4 21.03 7.16 -13.17
C LYS A 4 20.19 6.05 -12.55
N THR A 5 19.18 5.58 -13.26
CA THR A 5 18.41 4.39 -12.87
C THR A 5 19.25 3.13 -13.10
N MET A 6 19.34 2.26 -12.09
CA MET A 6 20.04 0.97 -12.17
C MET A 6 19.18 -0.14 -11.57
N THR A 7 19.29 -1.35 -12.11
CA THR A 7 18.64 -2.55 -11.57
C THR A 7 19.43 -3.11 -10.38
N PHE A 8 18.77 -3.91 -9.54
CA PHE A 8 19.40 -4.52 -8.36
C PHE A 8 20.61 -5.40 -8.70
N GLU A 9 20.52 -6.15 -9.81
CA GLU A 9 21.61 -7.03 -10.27
C GLU A 9 22.81 -6.24 -10.81
N GLU A 10 22.61 -5.01 -11.27
CA GLU A 10 23.71 -4.10 -11.63
C GLU A 10 24.36 -3.47 -10.40
N ILE A 11 23.57 -3.15 -9.37
CA ILE A 11 24.07 -2.58 -8.10
C ILE A 11 24.99 -3.56 -7.38
N LYS A 12 24.64 -4.86 -7.33
CA LYS A 12 25.48 -5.90 -6.71
C LYS A 12 26.87 -6.02 -7.34
N LYS A 13 27.01 -5.66 -8.62
CA LYS A 13 28.28 -5.74 -9.37
C LYS A 13 29.18 -4.54 -9.12
N LEU A 14 28.67 -3.49 -8.47
CA LEU A 14 29.47 -2.31 -8.13
C LEU A 14 30.44 -2.63 -6.98
N PRO A 15 31.64 -2.03 -7.00
CA PRO A 15 32.54 -2.16 -5.86
C PRO A 15 31.88 -1.59 -4.59
N PRO A 16 32.19 -2.15 -3.41
CA PRO A 16 31.72 -1.59 -2.15
C PRO A 16 32.22 -0.15 -1.98
N LEU A 17 31.46 0.67 -1.25
CA LEU A 17 31.84 2.05 -0.96
C LEU A 17 33.17 2.09 -0.20
N MET A 18 34.02 3.05 -0.54
CA MET A 18 35.28 3.27 0.18
C MET A 18 35.01 3.73 1.61
N LYS A 19 35.85 3.30 2.57
CA LYS A 19 35.70 3.64 3.99
C LYS A 19 35.62 5.15 4.25
N GLU A 20 36.35 5.93 3.46
CA GLU A 20 36.33 7.41 3.54
C GLU A 20 34.98 8.00 3.13
N ARG A 21 34.35 7.45 2.08
CA ARG A 21 33.01 7.86 1.64
C ARG A 21 31.93 7.48 2.64
N ILE A 22 32.06 6.32 3.29
CA ILE A 22 31.15 5.91 4.36
C ILE A 22 31.25 6.90 5.53
N LYS A 23 32.48 7.23 5.95
CA LYS A 23 32.69 8.20 7.03
C LYS A 23 32.13 9.59 6.70
N GLU A 24 32.30 10.06 5.46
CA GLU A 24 31.70 11.32 5.00
C GLU A 24 30.17 11.31 5.05
N ILE A 25 29.55 10.18 4.68
CA ILE A 25 28.10 10.02 4.75
C ILE A 25 27.62 9.98 6.21
N ASP A 26 28.34 9.28 7.09
CA ASP A 26 27.99 9.20 8.52
C ASP A 26 28.17 10.55 9.23
N ASP A 27 29.19 11.33 8.86
CA ASP A 27 29.46 12.66 9.40
C ASP A 27 28.55 13.76 8.79
N PHE A 28 27.82 13.44 7.71
CA PHE A 28 26.95 14.41 7.03
C PHE A 28 25.77 14.82 7.93
N LYS A 29 25.70 16.11 8.23
CA LYS A 29 24.54 16.72 8.90
C LYS A 29 23.92 17.74 7.96
N ASN A 30 22.68 17.48 7.55
CA ASN A 30 21.96 18.48 6.78
C ASN A 30 21.69 19.71 7.66
N THR A 31 22.03 20.88 7.15
CA THR A 31 21.83 22.17 7.82
C THR A 31 20.90 23.09 7.04
N ASP A 32 20.55 22.73 5.80
CA ASP A 32 19.62 23.46 4.96
C ASP A 32 18.31 22.69 4.84
N PHE A 33 17.25 23.30 5.38
CA PHE A 33 15.87 22.82 5.33
C PHE A 33 14.96 23.85 4.66
N SER A 34 15.52 24.75 3.85
CA SER A 34 14.75 25.81 3.16
C SER A 34 13.69 25.24 2.20
N ASP A 35 13.91 24.03 1.68
CA ASP A 35 12.99 23.29 0.83
C ASP A 35 11.92 22.50 1.61
N CYS A 36 12.20 22.18 2.88
CA CYS A 36 11.34 21.43 3.77
C CYS A 36 11.15 22.19 5.10
N PRO A 37 10.41 23.32 5.08
CA PRO A 37 10.18 24.11 6.29
C PRO A 37 9.40 23.31 7.32
N GLU A 38 9.71 23.52 8.60
CA GLU A 38 8.99 22.89 9.71
C GLU A 38 7.51 23.27 9.68
N LEU A 39 6.65 22.28 9.89
CA LEU A 39 5.21 22.49 9.96
C LEU A 39 4.85 23.15 11.29
N THR A 40 4.04 24.22 11.22
CA THR A 40 3.47 24.84 12.42
C THR A 40 2.47 23.91 13.10
N ASP A 41 2.26 24.08 14.41
CA ASP A 41 1.24 23.33 15.18
C ASP A 41 -0.15 23.38 14.54
N ALA A 42 -0.50 24.53 13.93
CA ALA A 42 -1.77 24.72 13.24
C ALA A 42 -1.87 23.88 11.95
N GLN A 43 -0.77 23.68 11.23
CA GLN A 43 -0.71 22.81 10.05
C GLN A 43 -0.71 21.33 10.45
N LEU A 44 0.03 20.96 11.49
CA LEU A 44 0.03 19.60 12.03
C LEU A 44 -1.37 19.15 12.46
N LYS A 45 -2.14 20.03 13.12
CA LYS A 45 -3.54 19.75 13.50
C LYS A 45 -4.48 19.50 12.32
N ARG A 46 -4.10 19.91 11.10
CA ARG A 46 -4.89 19.67 9.88
C ARG A 46 -4.58 18.31 9.24
N LEU A 47 -3.47 17.68 9.61
CA LEU A 47 -3.11 16.33 9.18
C LEU A 47 -3.96 15.33 9.97
N LYS A 48 -5.19 15.12 9.52
CA LYS A 48 -6.07 14.09 10.06
C LYS A 48 -5.79 12.76 9.36
N SER A 49 -6.06 11.65 10.05
CA SER A 49 -5.92 10.33 9.44
C SER A 49 -6.95 10.15 8.32
N ALA A 50 -6.65 9.28 7.35
CA ALA A 50 -7.60 8.98 6.28
C ALA A 50 -8.93 8.44 6.84
N TYR A 51 -8.89 7.69 7.94
CA TYR A 51 -10.07 7.18 8.65
C TYR A 51 -10.99 8.30 9.15
N ASP A 52 -10.42 9.41 9.62
CA ASP A 52 -11.19 10.55 10.13
C ASP A 52 -11.79 11.42 9.01
N ILE A 53 -11.13 11.46 7.85
CA ILE A 53 -11.53 12.30 6.71
C ILE A 53 -12.50 11.55 5.79
N HIS A 54 -12.28 10.25 5.61
CA HIS A 54 -13.01 9.38 4.70
C HIS A 54 -13.49 8.11 5.41
N PRO A 55 -14.39 8.22 6.41
CA PRO A 55 -14.94 7.05 7.08
C PRO A 55 -15.64 6.09 6.10
N GLU A 56 -16.16 6.59 4.98
CA GLU A 56 -16.78 5.78 3.92
C GLU A 56 -15.81 4.82 3.21
N TRP A 57 -14.50 5.08 3.24
CA TRP A 57 -13.49 4.17 2.65
C TRP A 57 -13.19 2.98 3.55
N PHE A 58 -13.50 3.09 4.83
CA PHE A 58 -13.16 2.12 5.87
C PHE A 58 -14.41 1.46 6.44
N ASP A 59 -15.44 1.32 5.60
CA ASP A 59 -16.67 0.64 5.98
C ASP A 59 -16.41 -0.88 6.12
N ASP A 60 -16.11 -1.31 7.34
CA ASP A 60 -15.82 -2.68 7.79
C ASP A 60 -17.07 -3.59 7.75
N THR A 61 -17.91 -3.48 6.71
CA THR A 61 -19.14 -4.27 6.62
C THR A 61 -18.93 -5.72 6.17
N LYS A 62 -17.70 -6.11 5.82
CA LYS A 62 -17.37 -7.48 5.39
C LYS A 62 -16.76 -8.27 6.53
N THR A 63 -17.55 -9.12 7.16
CA THR A 63 -17.04 -10.14 8.08
C THR A 63 -16.43 -11.30 7.30
N THR A 64 -15.18 -11.66 7.60
CA THR A 64 -14.55 -12.85 7.01
C THR A 64 -15.03 -14.10 7.73
N VAL A 65 -15.63 -15.02 6.97
CA VAL A 65 -16.08 -16.33 7.45
C VAL A 65 -15.52 -17.41 6.54
N GLN A 66 -15.30 -18.61 7.09
CA GLN A 66 -14.91 -19.78 6.30
C GLN A 66 -16.16 -20.62 6.00
N ILE A 67 -16.47 -20.81 4.72
CA ILE A 67 -17.57 -21.65 4.24
C ILE A 67 -17.06 -22.60 3.16
N THR A 68 -17.68 -23.77 3.05
CA THR A 68 -17.41 -24.75 1.99
C THR A 68 -18.42 -24.55 0.86
N ILE A 69 -17.95 -24.53 -0.38
CA ILE A 69 -18.77 -24.40 -1.60
C ILE A 69 -18.48 -25.62 -2.48
N ASP A 70 -19.51 -26.16 -3.13
CA ASP A 70 -19.35 -27.29 -4.06
C ASP A 70 -18.43 -26.92 -5.22
N ASN A 71 -17.61 -27.90 -5.65
CA ASN A 71 -16.52 -27.65 -6.59
C ASN A 71 -17.00 -27.27 -8.00
N ASP A 72 -18.14 -27.80 -8.43
CA ASP A 72 -18.79 -27.48 -9.70
C ASP A 72 -19.34 -26.05 -9.70
N ILE A 73 -19.95 -25.61 -8.60
CA ILE A 73 -20.41 -24.22 -8.41
C ILE A 73 -19.23 -23.26 -8.42
N LEU A 74 -18.14 -23.59 -7.71
CA LEU A 74 -16.94 -22.76 -7.70
C LEU A 74 -16.30 -22.67 -9.10
N ALA A 75 -16.28 -23.77 -9.85
CA ALA A 75 -15.78 -23.80 -11.21
C ALA A 75 -16.63 -22.92 -12.14
N ALA A 76 -17.96 -23.00 -12.05
CA ALA A 76 -18.87 -22.16 -12.83
C ALA A 76 -18.68 -20.66 -12.54
N LEU A 77 -18.54 -20.28 -11.26
CA LEU A 77 -18.32 -18.89 -10.87
C LEU A 77 -16.97 -18.34 -11.37
N LYS A 78 -15.92 -19.16 -11.35
CA LYS A 78 -14.58 -18.79 -11.86
C LYS A 78 -14.51 -18.71 -13.37
N ALA A 79 -15.30 -19.52 -14.09
CA ALA A 79 -15.33 -19.50 -15.55
C ALA A 79 -15.86 -18.17 -16.10
N GLU A 80 -16.72 -17.48 -15.34
CA GLU A 80 -17.36 -16.25 -15.78
C GLU A 80 -16.56 -14.99 -15.44
N SER A 81 -15.79 -14.98 -14.33
CA SER A 81 -14.96 -13.82 -13.95
C SER A 81 -13.88 -14.15 -12.92
N THR A 82 -12.81 -13.34 -12.93
CA THR A 82 -11.76 -13.36 -11.89
C THR A 82 -12.29 -12.90 -10.51
N GLU A 83 -13.39 -12.12 -10.48
CA GLU A 83 -13.99 -11.54 -9.26
C GLU A 83 -15.11 -12.40 -8.65
N TYR A 84 -14.98 -13.73 -8.70
CA TYR A 84 -15.99 -14.67 -8.22
C TYR A 84 -16.41 -14.47 -6.75
N GLN A 85 -15.53 -13.96 -5.88
CA GLN A 85 -15.83 -13.68 -4.48
C GLN A 85 -16.85 -12.54 -4.31
N SER A 86 -16.72 -11.46 -5.09
CA SER A 86 -17.69 -10.36 -5.08
C SER A 86 -19.07 -10.84 -5.55
N ARG A 87 -19.09 -11.77 -6.50
CA ARG A 87 -20.31 -12.38 -7.03
C ARG A 87 -21.01 -13.32 -6.04
N ILE A 88 -20.24 -14.11 -5.27
CA ILE A 88 -20.79 -14.90 -4.17
C ILE A 88 -21.56 -13.99 -3.21
N ASN A 89 -20.98 -12.87 -2.80
CA ASN A 89 -21.64 -11.91 -1.92
C ASN A 89 -22.90 -11.28 -2.56
N ALA A 90 -22.90 -11.01 -3.86
CA ALA A 90 -24.08 -10.49 -4.55
C ALA A 90 -25.24 -11.50 -4.58
N ILE A 91 -24.95 -12.77 -4.88
CA ILE A 91 -25.94 -13.86 -4.86
C ILE A 91 -26.50 -14.05 -3.45
N LEU A 92 -25.63 -14.08 -2.43
CA LEU A 92 -26.03 -14.21 -1.03
C LEU A 92 -26.91 -13.03 -0.58
N ARG A 93 -26.55 -11.79 -0.92
CA ARG A 93 -27.38 -10.61 -0.62
C ARG A 93 -28.76 -10.72 -1.25
N LYS A 94 -28.83 -11.08 -2.54
CA LYS A 94 -30.09 -11.29 -3.23
C LYS A 94 -30.95 -12.39 -2.60
N ALA A 95 -30.34 -13.49 -2.15
CA ALA A 95 -31.10 -14.59 -1.55
C ALA A 95 -31.57 -14.32 -0.11
N VAL A 96 -30.88 -13.44 0.62
CA VAL A 96 -31.13 -13.19 2.06
C VAL A 96 -31.89 -11.89 2.30
N LEU A 97 -31.66 -10.86 1.49
CA LEU A 97 -32.17 -9.49 1.69
C LEU A 97 -33.23 -9.06 0.68
N GLU A 98 -33.39 -9.78 -0.44
CA GLU A 98 -34.50 -9.60 -1.40
C GLU A 98 -35.49 -10.76 -1.27
#